data_AF-A0AAX1G7K0-F1
#
_entry.id   AF-A0AAX1G7K0-F1
#
_cell.length_a   1.000
_cell.length_b   1.000
_cell.length_c   1.000
_cell.angle_alpha   90.00
_cell.angle_beta   90.00
_cell.angle_gamma   90.00
#
_symmetry.space_group_name_H-M   'P 1'
#
loop_
_entity.id
_entity.type
_entity.pdbx_description
1 polymer ?
#
loop_
_entity_poly.entity_id
_entity_poly.type
_entity_poly.pdbx_seq_one_letter_code
_entity_poly.pdbx_strand_id
1 'polypeptide(L)'
;MKINHLPLLNGDEVSARLAALAGGVADAVAELLNRHDDDDEPPAIRWHSGDLRLPAFFPDEHDGHDYDYLIVDGDVIVEGCLTVSPQREDGGIVVLGRLQADTLICWGGLVVRDDVRIRHAYCSSGNDGAFVVGGDLTALTLVETGEFIHVHGDLDARCLASLQNFVQVDGETRCDCRIDSAQSEDLIKRMFTPGLLKAFEGMDHDGQRIVGWYPDDDAYLACLRQGRSPLRHGD
;
A
#
# COMPACT_ATOMS: atom_id res chain seq x y z
N MET A 1 -15.92 -13.29 -0.93
CA MET A 1 -15.25 -14.20 -1.89
C MET A 1 -14.02 -14.75 -1.17
N LYS A 2 -13.72 -16.05 -1.27
CA LYS A 2 -12.44 -16.57 -0.78
C LYS A 2 -11.43 -16.55 -1.93
N ILE A 3 -10.26 -15.97 -1.71
CA ILE A 3 -9.26 -15.69 -2.76
C ILE A 3 -8.60 -17.00 -3.20
N ASN A 4 -8.41 -17.95 -2.28
CA ASN A 4 -7.89 -19.29 -2.58
C ASN A 4 -8.73 -20.11 -3.59
N HIS A 5 -9.97 -19.70 -3.87
CA HIS A 5 -10.81 -20.33 -4.89
C HIS A 5 -10.64 -19.72 -6.29
N LEU A 6 -9.90 -18.61 -6.41
CA LEU A 6 -9.55 -18.06 -7.72
C LEU A 6 -8.60 -18.99 -8.46
N PRO A 7 -8.67 -19.05 -9.80
CA PRO A 7 -7.77 -19.87 -10.60
C PRO A 7 -6.30 -19.47 -10.36
N LEU A 8 -5.44 -20.48 -10.27
CA LEU A 8 -4.00 -20.30 -10.39
C LEU A 8 -3.63 -20.25 -11.86
N LEU A 9 -2.80 -19.28 -12.23
CA LEU A 9 -2.19 -19.21 -13.54
C LEU A 9 -0.70 -19.56 -13.42
N ASN A 10 -0.16 -20.17 -14.47
CA ASN A 10 1.30 -20.37 -14.58
C ASN A 10 1.99 -19.10 -15.10
N GLY A 11 3.30 -19.01 -14.91
CA GLY A 11 4.09 -17.82 -15.26
C GLY A 11 4.01 -17.39 -16.73
N ASP A 12 4.00 -18.34 -17.67
CA ASP A 12 3.90 -18.03 -19.11
C ASP A 12 2.56 -17.38 -19.47
N GLU A 13 1.46 -17.91 -18.95
CA GLU A 13 0.13 -17.37 -19.19
C GLU A 13 -0.05 -15.99 -18.54
N VAL A 14 0.46 -15.81 -17.32
CA VAL A 14 0.45 -14.51 -16.63
C VAL A 14 1.24 -13.48 -17.42
N SER A 15 2.46 -13.80 -17.84
CA SER A 15 3.34 -12.89 -18.59
C SER A 15 2.70 -12.43 -19.89
N ALA A 16 2.13 -13.35 -20.66
CA ALA A 16 1.46 -13.03 -21.92
C ALA A 16 0.26 -12.08 -21.73
N ARG A 17 -0.53 -12.29 -20.68
CA ARG A 17 -1.68 -11.43 -20.36
C ARG A 17 -1.23 -10.05 -19.88
N LEU A 18 -0.26 -9.99 -18.97
CA LEU A 18 0.25 -8.73 -18.43
C LEU A 18 0.92 -7.86 -19.48
N ALA A 19 1.65 -8.46 -20.42
CA ALA A 19 2.22 -7.72 -21.56
C ALA A 19 1.16 -6.98 -22.38
N ALA A 20 -0.08 -7.50 -22.42
CA ALA A 20 -1.19 -6.86 -23.13
C ALA A 20 -1.96 -5.85 -22.27
N LEU A 21 -1.96 -5.99 -20.94
CA LEU A 21 -2.91 -5.32 -20.04
C LEU A 21 -2.28 -4.31 -19.07
N ALA A 22 -1.01 -4.48 -18.70
CA ALA A 22 -0.35 -3.68 -17.67
C ALA A 22 -0.10 -2.24 -18.10
N GLY A 23 0.02 -1.97 -19.40
CA GLY A 23 0.15 -0.60 -19.91
C GLY A 23 1.31 0.16 -19.26
N GLY A 24 1.03 1.36 -18.73
CA GLY A 24 2.03 2.25 -18.14
C GLY A 24 2.70 1.75 -16.85
N VAL A 25 2.21 0.68 -16.24
CA VAL A 25 2.80 0.07 -15.04
C VAL A 25 3.49 -1.27 -15.32
N ALA A 26 3.73 -1.61 -16.60
CA ALA A 26 4.32 -2.89 -16.99
C ALA A 26 5.65 -3.19 -16.28
N ASP A 27 6.53 -2.18 -16.16
CA ASP A 27 7.83 -2.34 -15.50
C ASP A 27 7.67 -2.61 -14.00
N ALA A 28 6.78 -1.87 -13.31
CA ALA A 28 6.50 -2.09 -11.89
C ALA A 28 5.88 -3.47 -11.61
N VAL A 29 4.99 -3.93 -12.50
CA VAL A 29 4.43 -5.29 -12.41
C VAL A 29 5.51 -6.35 -12.62
N ALA A 30 6.38 -6.17 -13.61
CA ALA A 30 7.48 -7.09 -13.87
C ALA A 30 8.48 -7.11 -12.70
N GLU A 31 8.79 -5.95 -12.12
CA GLU A 31 9.65 -5.87 -10.94
C GLU A 31 9.02 -6.62 -9.77
N LEU A 32 7.75 -6.35 -9.46
CA LEU A 32 7.03 -7.02 -8.38
C LEU A 32 7.06 -8.55 -8.54
N LEU A 33 6.76 -9.07 -9.72
CA LEU A 33 6.69 -10.53 -9.95
C LEU A 33 8.05 -11.23 -10.00
N ASN A 34 9.15 -10.50 -10.23
CA ASN A 34 10.50 -11.03 -10.36
C ASN A 34 11.37 -10.81 -9.11
N ARG A 35 10.79 -10.37 -7.97
CA ARG A 35 11.53 -10.13 -6.72
C ARG A 35 11.93 -11.40 -5.95
N HIS A 36 11.53 -12.58 -6.41
CA HIS A 36 11.90 -13.85 -5.78
C HIS A 36 13.30 -14.32 -6.20
N ASP A 37 13.97 -15.07 -5.32
CA ASP A 37 15.22 -15.74 -5.67
C ASP A 37 14.95 -16.88 -6.66
N ASP A 38 15.85 -17.08 -7.65
CA ASP A 38 15.74 -18.14 -8.67
C ASP A 38 15.66 -19.57 -8.07
N ASP A 39 16.08 -19.73 -6.81
CA ASP A 39 16.07 -21.00 -6.07
C ASP A 39 14.73 -21.27 -5.33
N ASP A 40 13.81 -20.30 -5.30
CA ASP A 40 12.51 -20.43 -4.63
C ASP A 40 11.48 -21.23 -5.43
N GLU A 41 10.49 -21.80 -4.73
CA GLU A 41 9.31 -22.36 -5.38
C GLU A 41 8.58 -21.25 -6.17
N PRO A 42 8.18 -21.50 -7.44
CA PRO A 42 7.49 -20.50 -8.24
C PRO A 42 6.25 -19.98 -7.52
N PRO A 43 6.03 -18.66 -7.50
CA PRO A 43 4.97 -18.09 -6.70
C PRO A 43 3.58 -18.45 -7.23
N ALA A 44 2.64 -18.66 -6.33
CA ALA A 44 1.24 -18.93 -6.62
C ALA A 44 0.51 -17.65 -7.03
N ILE A 45 0.29 -17.48 -8.34
CA ILE A 45 -0.38 -16.30 -8.91
C ILE A 45 -1.88 -16.59 -9.12
N ARG A 46 -2.72 -15.89 -8.37
CA ARG A 46 -4.19 -15.92 -8.48
C ARG A 46 -4.68 -14.86 -9.46
N TRP A 47 -5.64 -15.20 -10.31
CA TRP A 47 -6.21 -14.27 -11.28
C TRP A 47 -7.72 -14.14 -11.15
N HIS A 48 -8.21 -12.90 -11.10
CA HIS A 48 -9.63 -12.56 -11.19
C HIS A 48 -9.89 -11.73 -12.44
N SER A 49 -10.88 -12.11 -13.24
CA SER A 49 -11.28 -11.34 -14.43
C SER A 49 -12.57 -10.59 -14.18
N GLY A 50 -12.58 -9.31 -14.55
CA GLY A 50 -13.66 -8.37 -14.29
C GLY A 50 -13.57 -7.69 -12.93
N ASP A 51 -14.52 -6.80 -12.67
CA ASP A 51 -14.50 -5.98 -11.47
C ASP A 51 -14.69 -6.82 -10.20
N LEU A 52 -14.00 -6.39 -9.14
CA LEU A 52 -14.04 -7.01 -7.83
C LEU A 52 -14.56 -6.02 -6.80
N ARG A 53 -15.75 -6.30 -6.25
CA ARG A 53 -16.33 -5.52 -5.15
C ARG A 53 -16.40 -6.35 -3.88
N LEU A 54 -15.83 -5.83 -2.80
CA LEU A 54 -15.76 -6.49 -1.51
C LEU A 54 -16.17 -5.54 -0.38
N PRO A 55 -16.85 -6.03 0.68
CA PRO A 55 -17.11 -5.20 1.86
C PRO A 55 -15.82 -4.87 2.62
N ALA A 56 -14.91 -5.83 2.73
CA ALA A 56 -13.56 -5.67 3.26
C ALA A 56 -12.67 -6.80 2.71
N PHE A 57 -11.37 -6.61 2.78
CA PHE A 57 -10.37 -7.60 2.40
C PHE A 57 -9.31 -7.66 3.50
N PHE A 58 -9.43 -8.68 4.34
CA PHE A 58 -8.44 -9.04 5.34
C PHE A 58 -8.00 -10.48 5.04
N PRO A 59 -6.72 -10.73 4.72
CA PRO A 59 -6.19 -12.08 4.74
C PRO A 59 -6.36 -12.65 6.16
N ASP A 60 -6.84 -13.89 6.29
CA ASP A 60 -7.07 -14.51 7.61
C ASP A 60 -5.73 -14.94 8.22
N GLU A 61 -5.40 -14.44 9.41
CA GLU A 61 -4.16 -14.78 10.15
C GLU A 61 -4.14 -16.26 10.61
N HIS A 62 -5.31 -16.93 10.65
CA HIS A 62 -5.44 -18.34 11.06
C HIS A 62 -5.68 -19.31 9.89
N ASP A 63 -5.99 -18.79 8.70
CA ASP A 63 -6.15 -19.53 7.45
C ASP A 63 -5.07 -18.97 6.50
N GLY A 64 -3.82 -19.28 6.83
CA GLY A 64 -2.60 -18.62 6.34
C GLY A 64 -2.69 -18.13 4.90
N HIS A 65 -2.83 -16.80 4.75
CA HIS A 65 -2.57 -15.99 3.57
C HIS A 65 -2.74 -16.73 2.22
N ASP A 66 -3.96 -16.72 1.68
CA ASP A 66 -4.44 -17.43 0.48
C ASP A 66 -3.64 -17.21 -0.86
N TYR A 67 -2.71 -16.25 -0.92
CA TYR A 67 -2.05 -15.84 -2.16
C TYR A 67 -0.61 -15.33 -1.95
N ASP A 68 0.25 -15.63 -2.92
CA ASP A 68 1.53 -14.95 -3.11
C ASP A 68 1.29 -13.67 -3.91
N TYR A 69 0.59 -13.82 -5.04
CA TYR A 69 0.15 -12.69 -5.86
C TYR A 69 -1.33 -12.81 -6.22
N LEU A 70 -2.05 -11.69 -6.16
CA LEU A 70 -3.41 -11.56 -6.69
C LEU A 70 -3.42 -10.53 -7.81
N ILE A 71 -3.82 -10.95 -9.01
CA ILE A 71 -4.02 -10.07 -10.16
C ILE A 71 -5.52 -9.92 -10.42
N VAL A 72 -6.00 -8.68 -10.46
CA VAL A 72 -7.37 -8.33 -10.81
C VAL A 72 -7.36 -7.61 -12.16
N ASP A 73 -7.91 -8.27 -13.18
CA ASP A 73 -8.14 -7.71 -14.50
C ASP A 73 -9.49 -6.97 -14.54
N GLY A 74 -9.53 -5.82 -13.87
CA GLY A 74 -10.71 -4.98 -13.69
C GLY A 74 -10.55 -3.99 -12.54
N ASP A 75 -11.63 -3.30 -12.20
CA ASP A 75 -11.65 -2.35 -11.08
C ASP A 75 -11.80 -3.09 -9.74
N VAL A 76 -11.14 -2.57 -8.70
CA VAL A 76 -11.28 -3.06 -7.32
C VAL A 76 -11.97 -1.99 -6.47
N ILE A 77 -13.08 -2.36 -5.83
CA ILE A 77 -13.80 -1.52 -4.87
C ILE A 77 -13.93 -2.27 -3.55
N VAL A 78 -13.27 -1.76 -2.51
CA VAL A 78 -13.37 -2.26 -1.14
C VAL A 78 -14.09 -1.22 -0.27
N GLU A 79 -15.28 -1.56 0.21
CA GLU A 79 -16.10 -0.58 0.95
C GLU A 79 -15.50 -0.19 2.31
N GLY A 80 -14.76 -1.10 2.93
CA GLY A 80 -14.02 -0.91 4.17
C GLY A 80 -12.51 -0.94 3.95
N CYS A 81 -11.83 -1.82 4.70
CA CYS A 81 -10.38 -1.93 4.66
C CYS A 81 -9.91 -2.96 3.64
N LEU A 82 -8.96 -2.56 2.80
CA LEU A 82 -8.10 -3.41 1.98
C LEU A 82 -6.77 -3.61 2.71
N THR A 83 -6.46 -4.84 3.09
CA THR A 83 -5.15 -5.21 3.63
C THR A 83 -4.35 -5.98 2.59
N VAL A 84 -3.24 -5.42 2.14
CA VAL A 84 -2.26 -6.09 1.27
C VAL A 84 -1.23 -6.76 2.16
N SER A 85 -1.43 -8.04 2.46
CA SER A 85 -0.55 -8.85 3.30
C SER A 85 -0.44 -10.25 2.67
N PRO A 86 0.39 -10.38 1.62
CA PRO A 86 0.66 -11.66 0.95
C PRO A 86 1.31 -12.67 1.91
N GLN A 87 1.29 -13.95 1.52
CA GLN A 87 1.97 -15.00 2.28
C GLN A 87 3.49 -14.88 2.20
N ARG A 88 3.99 -14.56 1.00
CA ARG A 88 5.40 -14.34 0.73
C ARG A 88 5.75 -12.88 0.96
N GLU A 89 6.97 -12.65 1.44
CA GLU A 89 7.52 -11.32 1.71
C GLU A 89 7.57 -10.44 0.44
N ASP A 90 7.86 -11.05 -0.71
CA ASP A 90 7.91 -10.39 -2.02
C ASP A 90 6.55 -10.28 -2.73
N GLY A 91 5.50 -10.85 -2.14
CA GLY A 91 4.18 -10.96 -2.76
C GLY A 91 3.44 -9.62 -2.89
N GLY A 92 2.26 -9.66 -3.51
CA GLY A 92 1.47 -8.44 -3.68
C GLY A 92 0.15 -8.56 -4.42
N ILE A 93 -0.45 -7.40 -4.72
CA ILE A 93 -1.66 -7.29 -5.53
C ILE A 93 -1.38 -6.40 -6.74
N VAL A 94 -1.85 -6.84 -7.91
CA VAL A 94 -1.89 -6.04 -9.13
C VAL A 94 -3.33 -5.78 -9.52
N VAL A 95 -3.71 -4.52 -9.66
CA VAL A 95 -5.03 -4.08 -10.13
C VAL A 95 -4.86 -3.44 -11.51
N LEU A 96 -5.33 -4.11 -12.55
CA LEU A 96 -5.27 -3.65 -13.94
C LEU A 96 -6.46 -2.74 -14.28
N GLY A 97 -6.90 -1.96 -13.31
CA GLY A 97 -8.03 -1.03 -13.39
C GLY A 97 -7.84 0.04 -12.32
N ARG A 98 -8.95 0.58 -11.82
CA ARG A 98 -8.96 1.54 -10.72
C ARG A 98 -9.06 0.84 -9.38
N LEU A 99 -8.52 1.46 -8.33
CA LEU A 99 -8.70 1.01 -6.96
C LEU A 99 -9.43 2.07 -6.13
N GLN A 100 -10.53 1.67 -5.51
CA GLN A 100 -11.19 2.45 -4.47
C GLN A 100 -11.24 1.66 -3.16
N ALA A 101 -10.79 2.28 -2.07
CA ALA A 101 -10.95 1.72 -0.73
C ALA A 101 -11.30 2.82 0.28
N ASP A 102 -11.99 2.46 1.36
CA ASP A 102 -12.07 3.38 2.51
C ASP A 102 -10.71 3.43 3.20
N THR A 103 -10.17 2.26 3.55
CA THR A 103 -8.87 2.15 4.21
C THR A 103 -7.95 1.21 3.42
N LEU A 104 -6.67 1.57 3.32
CA LEU A 104 -5.60 0.71 2.84
C LEU A 104 -4.58 0.50 3.95
N ILE A 105 -4.27 -0.78 4.23
CA ILE A 105 -3.10 -1.19 5.01
C ILE A 105 -2.22 -2.01 4.06
N CYS A 106 -1.06 -1.48 3.69
CA CYS A 106 -0.16 -2.11 2.72
C CYS A 106 1.11 -2.59 3.43
N TRP A 107 1.35 -3.90 3.41
CA TRP A 107 2.56 -4.53 3.95
C TRP A 107 3.33 -5.33 2.90
N GLY A 108 2.76 -5.52 1.71
CA GLY A 108 3.43 -6.09 0.55
C GLY A 108 3.27 -5.18 -0.67
N GLY A 109 3.66 -5.68 -1.85
CA GLY A 109 3.57 -4.88 -3.07
C GLY A 109 2.13 -4.60 -3.52
N LEU A 110 1.88 -3.39 -4.00
CA LEU A 110 0.61 -3.00 -4.61
C LEU A 110 0.87 -2.22 -5.89
N VAL A 111 0.38 -2.71 -7.02
CA VAL A 111 0.46 -1.98 -8.29
C VAL A 111 -0.94 -1.75 -8.82
N VAL A 112 -1.28 -0.50 -9.13
CA VAL A 112 -2.57 -0.12 -9.71
C VAL A 112 -2.30 0.59 -11.03
N ARG A 113 -2.86 0.08 -12.13
CA ARG A 113 -2.61 0.63 -13.46
C ARG A 113 -3.22 2.03 -13.63
N ASP A 114 -4.44 2.20 -13.17
CA ASP A 114 -5.20 3.43 -13.36
C ASP A 114 -5.23 4.24 -12.05
N ASP A 115 -6.33 4.95 -11.78
CA ASP A 115 -6.46 5.85 -10.63
C ASP A 115 -6.73 5.12 -9.32
N VAL A 116 -6.26 5.72 -8.23
CA VAL A 116 -6.50 5.26 -6.85
C VAL A 116 -7.23 6.32 -6.05
N ARG A 117 -8.29 5.89 -5.35
CA ARG A 117 -9.02 6.72 -4.38
C ARG A 117 -9.13 5.99 -3.04
N ILE A 118 -8.42 6.47 -2.04
CA ILE A 118 -8.39 5.86 -0.71
C ILE A 118 -8.68 6.91 0.35
N ARG A 119 -9.54 6.68 1.34
CA ARG A 119 -9.70 7.68 2.41
C ARG A 119 -8.45 7.71 3.29
N HIS A 120 -8.02 6.56 3.82
CA HIS A 120 -6.83 6.45 4.67
C HIS A 120 -5.89 5.34 4.22
N ALA A 121 -4.65 5.67 3.85
CA ALA A 121 -3.62 4.70 3.50
C ALA A 121 -2.47 4.70 4.52
N TYR A 122 -2.09 3.52 4.95
CA TYR A 122 -0.88 3.22 5.71
C TYR A 122 -0.07 2.17 4.97
N CYS A 123 1.10 2.53 4.48
CA CYS A 123 1.97 1.65 3.70
C CYS A 123 3.29 1.47 4.46
N SER A 124 3.58 0.22 4.82
CA SER A 124 4.62 -0.15 5.76
C SER A 124 5.21 -1.53 5.46
N SER A 125 5.94 -1.65 4.36
CA SER A 125 6.56 -2.91 3.91
C SER A 125 7.98 -3.20 4.44
N GLY A 126 8.47 -2.51 5.46
CA GLY A 126 9.82 -2.78 5.98
C GLY A 126 11.00 -2.44 5.04
N ASN A 127 10.73 -1.66 3.99
CA ASN A 127 11.57 -1.26 2.84
C ASN A 127 11.58 -2.22 1.63
N ASP A 128 10.79 -3.27 1.63
CA ASP A 128 10.86 -4.32 0.60
C ASP A 128 9.67 -4.33 -0.38
N GLY A 129 8.64 -3.54 -0.08
CA GLY A 129 7.45 -3.35 -0.92
C GLY A 129 7.52 -2.09 -1.77
N ALA A 130 6.69 -2.09 -2.83
CA ALA A 130 6.38 -0.88 -3.58
C ALA A 130 4.87 -0.71 -3.74
N PHE A 131 4.39 0.52 -3.58
CA PHE A 131 3.06 0.95 -3.97
C PHE A 131 3.13 1.88 -5.18
N VAL A 132 2.77 1.34 -6.36
CA VAL A 132 2.83 2.07 -7.64
C VAL A 132 1.43 2.36 -8.16
N VAL A 133 1.19 3.61 -8.55
CA VAL A 133 -0.05 4.09 -9.15
C VAL A 133 0.24 4.67 -10.53
N GLY A 134 -0.31 4.06 -11.57
CA GLY A 134 -0.12 4.51 -12.95
C GLY A 134 -0.95 5.74 -13.33
N GLY A 135 -2.03 6.03 -12.60
CA GLY A 135 -2.84 7.23 -12.73
C GLY A 135 -2.69 8.21 -11.55
N ASP A 136 -3.79 8.87 -11.20
CA ASP A 136 -3.83 9.82 -10.08
C ASP A 136 -4.09 9.10 -8.74
N LEU A 137 -3.56 9.64 -7.65
CA LEU A 137 -3.83 9.18 -6.28
C LEU A 137 -4.55 10.27 -5.48
N THR A 138 -5.75 9.98 -5.02
CA THR A 138 -6.49 10.84 -4.07
C THR A 138 -6.59 10.17 -2.70
N ALA A 139 -6.21 10.90 -1.64
CA ALA A 139 -6.42 10.46 -0.26
C ALA A 139 -6.77 11.55 0.75
N LEU A 140 -7.36 11.18 1.90
CA LEU A 140 -7.33 12.09 3.06
C LEU A 140 -6.00 11.95 3.80
N THR A 141 -5.51 10.74 3.98
CA THR A 141 -4.20 10.50 4.57
C THR A 141 -3.42 9.47 3.80
N LEU A 142 -2.17 9.79 3.46
CA LEU A 142 -1.19 8.85 2.96
C LEU A 142 0.00 8.86 3.93
N VAL A 143 0.22 7.74 4.62
CA VAL A 143 1.34 7.55 5.55
C VAL A 143 2.22 6.43 5.04
N GLU A 144 3.49 6.75 4.83
CA GLU A 144 4.54 5.85 4.37
C GLU A 144 5.55 5.63 5.51
N THR A 145 5.79 4.36 5.84
CA THR A 145 6.77 3.90 6.85
C THR A 145 7.54 2.68 6.34
N GLY A 146 8.46 2.91 5.43
CA GLY A 146 9.28 1.88 4.81
C GLY A 146 8.63 1.29 3.57
N GLU A 147 7.84 2.06 2.84
CA GLU A 147 7.30 1.65 1.53
C GLU A 147 7.85 2.61 0.47
N PHE A 148 8.27 2.10 -0.69
CA PHE A 148 8.49 2.97 -1.84
C PHE A 148 7.16 3.26 -2.52
N ILE A 149 6.74 4.53 -2.56
CA ILE A 149 5.48 4.92 -3.21
C ILE A 149 5.79 5.76 -4.45
N HIS A 150 5.24 5.36 -5.61
CA HIS A 150 5.38 6.11 -6.86
C HIS A 150 4.02 6.34 -7.51
N VAL A 151 3.67 7.60 -7.71
CA VAL A 151 2.46 8.04 -8.42
C VAL A 151 2.87 8.67 -9.75
N HIS A 152 2.47 8.07 -10.86
CA HIS A 152 2.78 8.58 -12.21
C HIS A 152 1.91 9.81 -12.57
N GLY A 153 0.72 9.94 -11.99
CA GLY A 153 -0.18 11.08 -12.14
C GLY A 153 -0.02 12.13 -11.05
N ASP A 154 -1.12 12.81 -10.75
CA ASP A 154 -1.22 13.80 -9.67
C ASP A 154 -1.49 13.11 -8.32
N LEU A 155 -0.99 13.71 -7.23
CA LEU A 155 -1.29 13.32 -5.86
C LEU A 155 -2.09 14.43 -5.16
N ASP A 156 -3.33 14.14 -4.78
CA ASP A 156 -4.14 15.01 -3.92
C ASP A 156 -4.35 14.34 -2.56
N ALA A 157 -3.73 14.89 -1.51
CA ALA A 157 -3.83 14.35 -0.17
C ALA A 157 -4.03 15.44 0.88
N ARG A 158 -4.97 15.29 1.80
CA ARG A 158 -5.06 16.25 2.91
C ARG A 158 -3.81 16.20 3.82
N CYS A 159 -3.33 15.00 4.13
CA CYS A 159 -2.08 14.80 4.85
C CYS A 159 -1.20 13.76 4.14
N LEU A 160 -0.01 14.17 3.74
CA LEU A 160 1.04 13.30 3.22
C LEU A 160 2.17 13.20 4.26
N ALA A 161 2.46 12.00 4.74
CA ALA A 161 3.53 11.74 5.69
C ALA A 161 4.47 10.65 5.15
N SER A 162 5.67 11.05 4.77
CA SER A 162 6.77 10.16 4.40
C SER A 162 7.76 10.14 5.54
N LEU A 163 7.78 9.02 6.29
CA LEU A 163 8.44 8.97 7.60
C LEU A 163 9.74 8.19 7.57
N GLN A 164 9.96 7.34 6.57
CA GLN A 164 11.15 6.49 6.48
C GLN A 164 11.77 6.45 5.08
N ASN A 165 10.98 6.20 4.02
CA ASN A 165 11.46 6.28 2.64
C ASN A 165 10.99 7.59 1.99
N PHE A 166 10.42 7.51 0.80
CA PHE A 166 9.96 8.66 0.05
C PHE A 166 8.74 8.31 -0.80
N VAL A 167 7.93 9.33 -1.03
CA VAL A 167 6.83 9.30 -2.00
C VAL A 167 7.26 10.11 -3.23
N GLN A 168 7.42 9.43 -4.36
CA GLN A 168 7.69 10.04 -5.65
C GLN A 168 6.39 10.31 -6.40
N VAL A 169 6.26 11.50 -6.98
CA VAL A 169 5.11 11.91 -7.80
C VAL A 169 5.65 12.56 -9.06
N ASP A 170 5.23 12.08 -10.23
CA ASP A 170 5.68 12.63 -11.52
C ASP A 170 4.84 13.87 -11.93
N GLY A 171 3.57 13.92 -11.50
CA GLY A 171 2.67 15.05 -11.66
C GLY A 171 2.74 16.09 -10.53
N GLU A 172 1.62 16.77 -10.26
CA GLU A 172 1.51 17.74 -9.18
C GLU A 172 1.19 17.07 -7.83
N THR A 173 1.87 17.50 -6.76
CA THR A 173 1.45 17.17 -5.38
C THR A 173 0.66 18.33 -4.78
N ARG A 174 -0.60 18.08 -4.43
CA ARG A 174 -1.46 18.99 -3.67
C ARG A 174 -1.70 18.39 -2.29
N CYS A 175 -1.27 19.10 -1.25
CA CYS A 175 -1.57 18.70 0.12
C CYS A 175 -1.67 19.87 1.09
N ASP A 176 -2.58 19.74 2.06
CA ASP A 176 -2.72 20.74 3.13
C ASP A 176 -1.59 20.62 4.15
N CYS A 177 -1.08 19.40 4.36
CA CYS A 177 0.02 19.13 5.26
C CYS A 177 0.95 18.07 4.67
N ARG A 178 2.24 18.43 4.58
CA ARG A 178 3.33 17.53 4.19
C ARG A 178 4.28 17.32 5.37
N ILE A 179 4.61 16.07 5.65
CA ILE A 179 5.55 15.65 6.70
C ILE A 179 6.58 14.75 6.02
N ASP A 180 7.81 15.25 5.85
CA ASP A 180 8.89 14.53 5.16
C ASP A 180 9.93 13.95 6.14
N SER A 181 9.60 13.88 7.43
CA SER A 181 10.49 13.31 8.45
C SER A 181 9.72 12.90 9.70
N ALA A 182 10.00 11.70 10.20
CA ALA A 182 9.53 11.22 11.50
C ALA A 182 9.96 12.10 12.68
N GLN A 183 10.99 12.95 12.52
CA GLN A 183 11.44 13.88 13.56
C GLN A 183 10.57 15.15 13.65
N SER A 184 9.60 15.33 12.76
CA SER A 184 8.70 16.50 12.71
C SER A 184 7.60 16.46 13.77
N GLU A 185 8.00 16.31 15.04
CA GLU A 185 7.11 16.05 16.18
C GLU A 185 5.90 16.99 16.23
N ASP A 186 6.11 18.30 16.10
CA ASP A 186 5.03 19.28 16.21
C ASP A 186 3.97 19.12 15.11
N LEU A 187 4.40 18.87 13.86
CA LEU A 187 3.49 18.64 12.74
C LEU A 187 2.73 17.33 12.93
N ILE A 188 3.45 16.27 13.27
CA ILE A 188 2.91 14.93 13.50
C ILE A 188 1.87 14.97 14.63
N LYS A 189 2.21 15.52 15.80
CA LYS A 189 1.29 15.64 16.93
C LYS A 189 0.12 16.57 16.66
N ARG A 190 0.28 17.57 15.79
CA ARG A 190 -0.83 18.46 15.39
C ARG A 190 -1.82 17.74 14.47
N MET A 191 -1.33 16.90 13.56
CA MET A 191 -2.17 16.23 12.56
C MET A 191 -2.87 14.99 13.12
N PHE A 192 -2.15 14.14 13.85
CA PHE A 192 -2.65 12.82 14.25
C PHE A 192 -3.29 12.81 15.64
N THR A 193 -4.31 11.96 15.79
CA THR A 193 -5.02 11.75 17.05
C THR A 193 -4.05 11.28 18.14
N PRO A 194 -4.09 11.86 19.37
CA PRO A 194 -3.23 11.43 20.46
C PRO A 194 -3.37 9.94 20.76
N GLY A 195 -2.24 9.28 21.02
CA GLY A 195 -2.22 7.84 21.35
C GLY A 195 -2.21 6.90 20.14
N LEU A 196 -2.26 7.42 18.90
CA LEU A 196 -2.06 6.60 17.70
C LEU A 196 -0.60 6.54 17.23
N LEU A 197 0.31 7.25 17.90
CA LEU A 197 1.70 7.38 17.50
C LEU A 197 2.61 7.09 18.69
N LYS A 198 3.79 6.54 18.41
CA LYS A 198 4.81 6.20 19.38
C LYS A 198 6.14 6.86 19.02
N ALA A 199 6.87 7.30 20.04
CA ALA A 199 8.23 7.78 19.89
C ALA A 199 9.20 6.59 19.80
N PHE A 200 10.11 6.66 18.85
CA PHE A 200 11.23 5.75 18.67
C PHE A 200 12.53 6.52 18.85
N GLU A 201 13.38 6.08 19.78
CA GLU A 201 14.71 6.67 19.99
C GLU A 201 15.76 5.87 19.23
N GLY A 202 16.61 6.58 18.48
CA GLY A 202 17.73 6.01 17.75
C GLY A 202 18.98 6.89 17.84
N MET A 203 20.03 6.49 17.11
CA MET A 203 21.20 7.34 16.88
C MET A 203 21.36 7.58 15.39
N ASP A 204 21.73 8.80 15.01
CA ASP A 204 22.16 9.09 13.65
C ASP A 204 23.60 8.60 13.38
N HIS A 205 24.08 8.82 12.16
CA HIS A 205 25.43 8.43 11.74
C HIS A 205 26.56 9.13 12.53
N ASP A 206 26.26 10.28 13.15
CA ASP A 206 27.20 11.04 13.98
C ASP A 206 27.12 10.63 15.47
N GLY A 207 26.28 9.65 15.79
CA GLY A 207 26.05 9.18 17.16
C GLY A 207 25.19 10.12 18.00
N GLN A 208 24.51 11.10 17.38
CA GLN A 208 23.56 11.95 18.09
C GLN A 208 22.25 11.20 18.28
N ARG A 209 21.65 11.37 19.46
CA ARG A 209 20.34 10.81 19.75
C ARG A 209 19.27 11.52 18.94
N ILE A 210 18.50 10.76 18.19
CA ILE A 210 17.33 11.23 17.43
C ILE A 210 16.05 10.60 17.97
N VAL A 211 14.94 11.32 17.86
CA VAL A 211 13.61 10.81 18.22
C VAL A 211 12.70 10.95 17.01
N GLY A 212 12.22 9.82 16.50
CA GLY A 212 11.22 9.76 15.44
C GLY A 212 9.84 9.42 16.02
N TRP A 213 8.79 9.90 15.39
CA TRP A 213 7.40 9.58 15.71
C TRP A 213 6.80 8.77 14.57
N TYR A 214 6.37 7.55 14.88
CA TYR A 214 5.79 6.61 13.93
C TYR A 214 4.38 6.21 14.38
N PRO A 215 3.50 5.79 13.44
CA PRO A 215 2.31 5.01 13.76
C PRO A 215 2.61 3.92 14.79
N ASP A 216 1.80 3.86 15.85
CA ASP A 216 1.83 2.75 16.79
C ASP A 216 1.05 1.60 16.13
N ASP A 217 1.72 0.52 15.72
CA ASP A 217 1.07 -0.55 14.96
C ASP A 217 -0.19 -1.07 15.67
N ASP A 218 -0.20 -1.22 16.99
CA ASP A 218 -1.39 -1.71 17.70
C ASP A 218 -2.54 -0.70 17.62
N ALA A 219 -2.30 0.54 18.05
CA ALA A 219 -3.36 1.54 18.18
C ALA A 219 -3.79 2.14 16.84
N TYR A 220 -2.82 2.42 15.96
CA TYR A 220 -3.03 3.02 14.65
C TYR A 220 -3.72 2.03 13.71
N LEU A 221 -3.26 0.77 13.62
CA LEU A 221 -3.92 -0.23 12.79
C LEU A 221 -5.33 -0.55 13.31
N ALA A 222 -5.52 -0.62 14.63
CA ALA A 222 -6.86 -0.80 15.19
C ALA A 222 -7.82 0.35 14.80
N CYS A 223 -7.32 1.59 14.77
CA CYS A 223 -8.07 2.76 14.30
C CYS A 223 -8.48 2.58 12.83
N LEU A 224 -7.53 2.26 11.96
CA LEU A 224 -7.75 2.08 10.53
C LEU A 224 -8.67 0.90 10.20
N ARG A 225 -8.48 -0.25 10.84
CA ARG A 225 -9.33 -1.44 10.67
C ARG A 225 -10.81 -1.19 11.04
N GLN A 226 -11.08 -0.22 11.90
CA GLN A 226 -12.43 0.23 12.26
C GLN A 226 -12.99 1.28 11.29
N GLY A 227 -12.26 1.66 10.25
CA GLY A 227 -12.63 2.75 9.34
C GLY A 227 -12.64 4.11 10.04
N ARG A 228 -11.83 4.30 11.09
CA ARG A 228 -11.75 5.58 11.80
C ARG A 228 -10.62 6.42 11.24
N SER A 229 -10.83 7.74 11.23
CA SER A 229 -9.82 8.70 10.81
C SER A 229 -8.67 8.74 11.82
N PRO A 230 -7.41 8.63 11.37
CA PRO A 230 -6.25 8.81 12.24
C PRO A 230 -5.96 10.29 12.53
N LEU A 231 -6.61 11.22 11.83
CA LEU A 231 -6.41 12.67 12.01
C LEU A 231 -7.23 13.23 13.19
N ARG A 232 -6.71 14.27 13.85
CA ARG A 232 -7.43 14.96 14.94
C ARG A 232 -8.70 15.68 14.49
N HIS A 233 -8.68 16.20 13.28
CA HIS A 233 -9.75 16.99 12.71
C HIS A 233 -9.96 16.46 11.30
N GLY A 234 -11.06 15.75 11.03
CA GLY A 234 -11.36 15.24 9.70
C GLY A 234 -12.20 13.99 9.75
N ASP A 235 -13.49 14.16 9.45
CA ASP A 235 -14.33 13.17 8.77
C ASP A 235 -14.55 13.68 7.34
#